data_AF-A0A8T4M135-F1
#
_entry.id   AF-A0A8T4M135-F1
#
_cell.length_a   1.000
_cell.length_b   1.000
_cell.length_c   1.000
_cell.angle_alpha   90.00
_cell.angle_beta   90.00
_cell.angle_gamma   90.00
#
_symmetry.space_group_name_H-M   'P 1'
#
loop_
_entity.id
_entity.type
_entity.pdbx_description
1 polymer ?
#
loop_
_entity_poly.entity_id
_entity_poly.type
_entity_poly.pdbx_seq_one_letter_code
_entity_poly.pdbx_strand_id
1 'polypeptide(L)'
;MEKQKIIGLVIVIIILGVIAYFFLSSETAAAGTIPDYVTGDVRAAYEWSKTPEGAALLEQIPCYCGCKYEGHKHTRHCYWRDDGTFDKHGITCSVCLDIEKKVKKMHEEGKNICEIRKAVDEFYAPNKHLGTDTPMPANCAAS
;
A
#
# COMPACT_ATOMS: atom_id res chain seq x y z
N MET A 1 -23.90 33.10 -30.89
CA MET A 1 -24.43 31.94 -30.14
C MET A 1 -23.85 30.60 -30.61
N GLU A 2 -23.68 30.39 -31.92
CA GLU A 2 -23.21 29.11 -32.49
C GLU A 2 -21.72 28.81 -32.18
N LYS A 3 -20.84 29.81 -32.30
CA LYS A 3 -19.39 29.68 -32.00
C LYS A 3 -19.10 29.29 -30.54
N GLN A 4 -19.88 29.81 -29.59
CA GLN A 4 -19.72 29.46 -28.16
C GLN A 4 -20.20 28.03 -27.85
N LYS A 5 -21.22 27.53 -28.56
CA LYS A 5 -21.66 26.13 -28.44
C LYS A 5 -20.61 25.16 -28.98
N ILE A 6 -19.95 25.51 -30.09
CA ILE A 6 -18.85 24.71 -30.67
C ILE A 6 -17.65 24.68 -29.72
N ILE A 7 -17.24 25.83 -29.16
CA ILE A 7 -16.14 25.89 -28.18
C ILE A 7 -16.48 25.04 -26.95
N GLY A 8 -17.70 25.15 -26.42
CA GLY A 8 -18.15 24.32 -25.30
C GLY A 8 -18.11 22.82 -25.61
N LEU A 9 -18.57 22.41 -26.80
CA LEU A 9 -18.55 21.01 -27.24
C LEU A 9 -17.11 20.48 -27.34
N VAL A 10 -16.18 21.26 -27.90
CA VAL A 10 -14.77 20.88 -28.03
C VAL A 10 -14.13 20.71 -26.65
N ILE A 11 -14.39 21.62 -25.71
CA ILE A 11 -13.87 21.51 -24.34
C ILE A 11 -14.40 20.25 -23.66
N VAL A 12 -15.70 19.95 -23.81
CA VAL A 12 -16.30 18.73 -23.24
C VAL A 12 -15.66 17.47 -23.84
N ILE A 13 -15.46 17.42 -25.16
CA ILE A 13 -14.81 16.27 -25.80
C ILE A 13 -13.37 16.10 -25.32
N ILE A 14 -12.61 17.19 -25.16
CA ILE A 14 -11.24 17.14 -24.64
C ILE A 14 -11.24 16.62 -23.19
N ILE A 15 -12.12 17.14 -22.33
CA ILE A 15 -12.22 16.68 -20.94
C ILE A 15 -12.58 15.19 -20.89
N LEU A 16 -13.57 14.76 -21.68
CA LEU A 16 -13.95 13.35 -21.75
C LEU A 16 -12.82 12.47 -22.28
N GLY A 17 -12.05 12.94 -23.26
CA GLY A 17 -10.87 12.26 -23.78
C GLY A 17 -9.76 12.12 -22.72
N VAL A 18 -9.49 13.17 -21.95
CA VAL A 18 -8.52 13.14 -20.85
C VAL A 18 -8.99 12.19 -19.74
N ILE A 19 -10.26 12.25 -19.36
CA ILE A 19 -10.84 11.34 -18.36
C ILE A 19 -10.72 9.89 -18.84
N ALA A 20 -11.12 9.59 -20.08
CA ALA A 20 -11.02 8.26 -20.65
C ALA A 20 -9.56 7.77 -20.71
N TYR A 21 -8.61 8.63 -21.10
CA TYR A 21 -7.19 8.31 -21.10
C TYR A 21 -6.67 7.95 -19.70
N PHE A 22 -7.07 8.70 -18.67
CA PHE A 22 -6.71 8.40 -17.28
C PHE A 22 -7.29 7.06 -16.81
N PHE A 23 -8.52 6.73 -17.19
CA PHE A 23 -9.12 5.44 -16.86
C PHE A 23 -8.42 4.28 -17.58
N LEU A 24 -8.20 4.37 -18.90
CA LEU A 24 -7.55 3.30 -19.68
C LEU A 24 -6.09 3.07 -19.26
N SER A 25 -5.33 4.13 -18.99
CA SER A 25 -3.93 4.01 -18.56
C SER A 25 -3.77 3.42 -17.15
N SER A 26 -4.80 3.53 -16.31
CA SER A 26 -4.79 2.94 -14.96
C SER A 26 -4.83 1.42 -14.95
N GLU A 27 -5.38 0.79 -15.99
CA GLU A 27 -5.46 -0.68 -16.14
C GLU A 27 -4.18 -1.30 -16.71
N THR A 28 -3.25 -0.49 -17.22
CA THR A 28 -2.04 -0.96 -17.94
C THR A 28 -0.76 -0.99 -17.10
N ALA A 29 -0.84 -0.78 -15.78
CA ALA A 29 0.34 -1.01 -14.93
C ALA A 29 0.68 -2.51 -14.95
N ALA A 30 1.75 -2.87 -15.67
CA ALA A 30 2.23 -4.24 -15.71
C ALA A 30 2.47 -4.73 -14.28
N ALA A 31 1.96 -5.93 -13.96
CA ALA A 31 2.11 -6.53 -12.64
C ALA A 31 3.58 -6.48 -12.18
N GLY A 32 3.80 -6.05 -10.94
CA GLY A 32 5.13 -5.91 -10.36
C GLY A 32 5.95 -4.69 -10.79
N THR A 33 5.42 -3.73 -11.55
CA THR A 33 6.15 -2.49 -11.87
C THR A 33 5.78 -1.35 -10.91
N ILE A 34 6.77 -0.59 -10.46
CA ILE A 34 6.57 0.63 -9.66
C ILE A 34 6.55 1.81 -10.63
N PRO A 35 5.45 2.60 -10.72
CA PRO A 35 5.39 3.75 -11.61
C PRO A 35 6.47 4.81 -11.32
N ASP A 36 6.97 5.48 -12.37
CA ASP A 36 8.07 6.45 -12.26
C ASP A 36 7.77 7.67 -11.38
N TYR A 37 6.49 8.01 -11.21
CA TYR A 37 6.08 9.10 -10.32
C TYR A 37 6.24 8.76 -8.84
N VAL A 38 6.40 7.47 -8.49
CA VAL A 38 6.69 7.03 -7.12
C VAL A 38 8.20 7.14 -6.89
N THR A 39 8.61 8.01 -5.97
CA THR A 39 10.00 8.38 -5.75
C THR A 39 10.38 8.41 -4.26
N GLY A 40 11.67 8.56 -3.96
CA GLY A 40 12.19 8.73 -2.60
C GLY A 40 11.87 7.57 -1.65
N ASP A 41 11.61 7.89 -0.38
CA ASP A 41 11.28 6.92 0.67
C ASP A 41 10.11 6.02 0.32
N VAL A 42 9.09 6.57 -0.34
CA VAL A 42 7.92 5.79 -0.77
C VAL A 42 8.36 4.74 -1.77
N ARG A 43 9.16 5.11 -2.78
CA ARG A 43 9.68 4.13 -3.75
C ARG A 43 10.51 3.05 -3.07
N ALA A 44 11.41 3.43 -2.17
CA ALA A 44 12.24 2.48 -1.42
C ALA A 44 11.36 1.49 -0.62
N ALA A 45 10.21 1.94 -0.13
CA ALA A 45 9.25 1.08 0.57
C ALA A 45 8.56 0.07 -0.36
N TYR A 46 8.11 0.51 -1.55
CA TYR A 46 7.62 -0.42 -2.57
C TYR A 46 8.67 -1.43 -3.01
N GLU A 47 9.93 -1.00 -3.15
CA GLU A 47 11.03 -1.88 -3.54
C GLU A 47 11.32 -2.93 -2.46
N TRP A 48 11.43 -2.52 -1.18
CA TRP A 48 11.70 -3.43 -0.08
C TRP A 48 10.54 -4.40 0.16
N SER A 49 9.29 -3.92 0.19
CA SER A 49 8.09 -4.77 0.34
C SER A 49 7.89 -5.80 -0.78
N LYS A 50 8.59 -5.64 -1.91
CA LYS A 50 8.61 -6.61 -3.02
C LYS A 50 9.70 -7.68 -2.85
N THR A 51 10.73 -7.44 -2.06
CA THR A 51 11.78 -8.44 -1.79
C THR A 51 11.21 -9.65 -1.03
N PRO A 52 11.82 -10.85 -1.10
CA PRO A 52 11.39 -12.00 -0.32
C PRO A 52 11.37 -11.73 1.20
N GLU A 53 12.33 -10.96 1.70
CA GLU A 53 12.43 -10.57 3.11
C GLU A 53 11.29 -9.63 3.51
N GLY A 54 11.14 -8.51 2.80
CA GLY A 54 10.08 -7.54 3.08
C GLY A 54 8.70 -8.16 2.94
N ALA A 55 8.50 -9.05 1.96
CA ALA A 55 7.25 -9.79 1.80
C ALA A 55 6.98 -10.71 3.00
N ALA A 56 7.95 -11.56 3.36
CA ALA A 56 7.81 -12.50 4.48
C ALA A 56 7.54 -11.81 5.82
N LEU A 57 8.07 -10.60 6.03
CA LEU A 57 7.84 -9.81 7.24
C LEU A 57 6.50 -9.05 7.18
N LEU A 58 6.24 -8.27 6.13
CA LEU A 58 5.07 -7.39 6.07
C LEU A 58 3.74 -8.13 5.87
N GLU A 59 3.75 -9.37 5.41
CA GLU A 59 2.55 -10.23 5.36
C GLU A 59 2.12 -10.70 6.76
N GLN A 60 3.02 -10.63 7.73
CA GLN A 60 2.80 -11.04 9.12
C GLN A 60 2.40 -9.87 10.03
N ILE A 61 2.33 -8.65 9.50
CA ILE A 61 2.12 -7.42 10.26
C ILE A 61 0.83 -6.73 9.77
N PRO A 62 -0.11 -6.39 10.66
CA PRO A 62 -1.31 -5.67 10.30
C PRO A 62 -1.03 -4.19 10.05
N CYS A 63 -1.83 -3.60 9.16
CA CYS A 63 -1.88 -2.15 8.99
C CYS A 63 -3.05 -1.58 9.79
N TYR A 64 -2.81 -0.49 10.51
CA TYR A 64 -3.77 0.12 11.43
C TYR A 64 -4.39 1.43 10.91
N CYS A 65 -4.29 1.69 9.60
CA CYS A 65 -4.85 2.90 8.99
C CYS A 65 -6.33 2.79 8.60
N GLY A 66 -6.91 1.58 8.66
CA GLY A 66 -8.27 1.31 8.20
C GLY A 66 -8.37 0.74 6.78
N CYS A 67 -7.26 0.49 6.07
CA CYS A 67 -7.27 -0.09 4.73
C CYS A 67 -7.90 -1.50 4.64
N LYS A 68 -8.23 -2.13 5.78
CA LYS A 68 -9.08 -3.33 5.83
C LYS A 68 -10.39 -3.16 5.07
N TYR A 69 -10.96 -1.95 5.09
CA TYR A 69 -12.21 -1.64 4.38
C TYR A 69 -12.03 -1.52 2.86
N GLU A 70 -10.78 -1.45 2.39
CA GLU A 70 -10.38 -1.53 0.97
C GLU A 70 -9.96 -2.96 0.56
N GLY A 71 -10.10 -3.93 1.48
CA GLY A 71 -9.74 -5.34 1.26
C GLY A 71 -8.27 -5.69 1.50
N HIS A 72 -7.49 -4.82 2.16
CA HIS A 72 -6.11 -5.14 2.55
C HIS A 72 -6.08 -6.13 3.71
N LYS A 73 -5.16 -7.10 3.63
CA LYS A 73 -5.06 -8.20 4.60
C LYS A 73 -3.91 -8.04 5.60
N HIS A 74 -2.90 -7.26 5.25
CA HIS A 74 -1.68 -6.99 6.01
C HIS A 74 -0.95 -5.80 5.40
N THR A 75 0.08 -5.30 6.05
CA THR A 75 0.82 -4.09 5.62
C THR A 75 1.36 -4.22 4.20
N ARG A 76 1.78 -5.41 3.75
CA ARG A 76 2.24 -5.58 2.36
C ARG A 76 1.19 -5.23 1.30
N HIS A 77 -0.11 -5.45 1.58
CA HIS A 77 -1.19 -5.11 0.64
C HIS A 77 -1.31 -3.60 0.37
N CYS A 78 -0.72 -2.75 1.21
CA CYS A 78 -0.63 -1.32 0.95
C CYS A 78 0.28 -1.00 -0.26
N TYR A 79 1.12 -1.94 -0.69
CA TYR A 79 2.08 -1.77 -1.78
C TYR A 79 1.80 -2.73 -2.94
N TRP A 80 1.53 -4.00 -2.64
CA TRP A 80 1.38 -5.07 -3.61
C TRP A 80 0.24 -6.01 -3.24
N ARG A 81 -0.65 -6.30 -4.19
CA ARG A 81 -1.70 -7.30 -4.06
C ARG A 81 -1.13 -8.73 -4.20
N ASP A 82 -1.93 -9.72 -3.80
CA ASP A 82 -1.60 -11.16 -3.89
C ASP A 82 -1.17 -11.59 -5.31
N ASP A 83 -1.74 -10.98 -6.34
CA ASP A 83 -1.43 -11.24 -7.77
C ASP A 83 -0.19 -10.45 -8.28
N GLY A 84 0.47 -9.69 -7.42
CA GLY A 84 1.60 -8.83 -7.76
C GLY A 84 1.21 -7.48 -8.36
N THR A 85 -0.09 -7.15 -8.41
CA THR A 85 -0.56 -5.84 -8.86
C THR A 85 -0.12 -4.74 -7.89
N PHE A 86 0.36 -3.63 -8.43
CA PHE A 86 0.70 -2.43 -7.67
C PHE A 86 -0.54 -1.85 -6.99
N ASP A 87 -0.46 -1.57 -5.68
CA ASP A 87 -1.51 -0.86 -4.95
C ASP A 87 -1.07 0.58 -4.69
N LYS A 88 -1.89 1.57 -5.07
CA LYS A 88 -1.56 2.99 -4.92
C LYS A 88 -1.68 3.53 -3.50
N HIS A 89 -2.31 2.79 -2.59
CA HIS A 89 -2.62 3.24 -1.23
C HIS A 89 -1.35 3.64 -0.45
N GLY A 90 -0.26 2.88 -0.62
CA GLY A 90 1.02 3.12 0.04
C GLY A 90 1.73 4.39 -0.42
N ILE A 91 1.26 5.06 -1.49
CA ILE A 91 1.82 6.37 -1.90
C ILE A 91 1.48 7.46 -0.88
N THR A 92 0.27 7.41 -0.30
CA THR A 92 -0.28 8.51 0.50
C THR A 92 -0.46 8.16 1.98
N CYS A 93 -0.32 6.89 2.36
CA CYS A 93 -0.54 6.44 3.72
C CYS A 93 0.76 6.50 4.53
N SER A 94 0.87 7.46 5.46
CA SER A 94 2.03 7.53 6.37
C SER A 94 2.09 6.34 7.34
N VAL A 95 0.94 5.77 7.72
CA VAL A 95 0.88 4.67 8.70
C VAL A 95 1.52 3.40 8.17
N CYS A 96 1.26 3.00 6.92
CA CYS A 96 1.90 1.78 6.38
C CYS A 96 3.42 2.00 6.22
N LEU A 97 3.84 3.20 5.83
CA LEU A 97 5.25 3.56 5.72
C LEU A 97 5.95 3.54 7.08
N ASP A 98 5.32 4.07 8.14
CA ASP A 98 5.86 4.06 9.49
C ASP A 98 5.96 2.63 10.05
N ILE A 99 4.93 1.80 9.80
CA ILE A 99 4.95 0.38 10.17
C ILE A 99 6.11 -0.33 9.46
N GLU A 100 6.25 -0.15 8.14
CA GLU A 100 7.34 -0.75 7.37
C GLU A 100 8.71 -0.35 7.92
N LYS A 101 8.94 0.96 8.10
CA LYS A 101 10.20 1.48 8.66
C LYS A 101 10.50 0.86 10.02
N LYS A 102 9.49 0.71 10.88
CA LYS A 102 9.63 0.08 12.20
C LYS A 102 9.95 -1.42 12.09
N VAL A 103 9.24 -2.15 11.24
CA VAL A 103 9.46 -3.58 10.99
C VAL A 103 10.88 -3.83 10.49
N LYS A 104 11.29 -3.08 9.46
CA LYS A 104 12.62 -3.17 8.87
C LYS A 104 13.71 -2.88 9.91
N LYS A 105 13.59 -1.76 10.63
CA LYS A 105 14.55 -1.39 11.69
C LYS A 105 14.67 -2.46 12.76
N MET A 106 13.55 -2.97 13.29
CA MET A 106 13.58 -4.00 14.33
C MET A 106 14.17 -5.32 13.81
N HIS A 107 13.91 -5.67 12.55
CA HIS A 107 14.52 -6.82 11.92
C HIS A 107 16.05 -6.67 11.81
N GLU A 108 16.53 -5.49 11.39
CA GLU A 108 17.96 -5.15 11.35
C GLU A 108 18.61 -5.17 12.75
N GLU A 109 17.84 -4.88 13.80
CA GLU A 109 18.25 -5.02 15.21
C GLU A 109 18.25 -6.48 15.71
N GLY A 110 17.91 -7.45 14.86
CA GLY A 110 17.91 -8.87 15.17
C GLY A 110 16.66 -9.37 15.90
N LYS A 111 15.59 -8.57 15.95
CA LYS A 111 14.32 -8.98 16.55
C LYS A 111 13.62 -10.04 15.71
N ASN A 112 13.04 -11.04 16.38
CA ASN A 112 12.24 -12.04 15.68
C ASN A 112 10.83 -11.52 15.37
N ILE A 113 10.11 -12.23 14.48
CA ILE A 113 8.79 -11.79 14.01
C ILE A 113 7.75 -11.62 15.13
N CYS A 114 7.83 -12.40 16.21
CA CYS A 114 6.91 -12.29 17.34
C CYS A 114 7.13 -11.01 18.13
N GLU A 115 8.40 -10.66 18.38
CA GLU A 115 8.78 -9.40 19.03
C GLU A 115 8.36 -8.21 18.17
N ILE A 116 8.60 -8.27 16.86
CA ILE A 116 8.22 -7.21 15.91
C ILE A 116 6.70 -7.05 15.89
N ARG A 117 5.95 -8.14 15.69
CA ARG A 117 4.49 -8.12 15.65
C ARG A 117 3.91 -7.52 16.93
N LYS A 118 4.36 -7.98 18.10
CA LYS A 118 3.91 -7.46 19.39
C LYS A 118 4.21 -5.96 19.53
N ALA A 119 5.41 -5.52 19.17
CA ALA A 119 5.79 -4.10 19.29
C ALA A 119 5.02 -3.18 18.34
N VAL A 120 4.57 -3.68 17.17
CA VAL A 120 3.68 -2.94 16.27
C VAL A 120 2.27 -2.91 16.84
N ASP A 121 1.72 -4.06 17.25
CA ASP A 121 0.37 -4.18 17.82
C ASP A 121 0.20 -3.32 19.08
N GLU A 122 1.21 -3.30 19.97
CA GLU A 122 1.21 -2.47 21.18
C GLU A 122 1.23 -0.97 20.86
N PHE A 123 2.04 -0.56 19.89
CA PHE A 123 2.14 0.86 19.49
C PHE A 123 0.83 1.37 18.90
N TYR A 124 0.14 0.53 18.12
CA TYR A 124 -1.14 0.88 17.49
C TYR A 124 -2.37 0.37 18.25
N ALA A 125 -2.22 -0.04 19.52
CA ALA A 125 -3.33 -0.55 20.33
C ALA A 125 -4.58 0.36 20.36
N PRO A 126 -4.47 1.71 20.43
CA PRO A 126 -5.64 2.60 20.34
C PRO A 126 -6.43 2.45 19.02
N ASN A 127 -5.74 2.07 17.93
CA ASN A 127 -6.31 1.90 16.59
C ASN A 127 -6.60 0.44 16.25
N LYS A 128 -6.60 -0.48 17.23
CA LYS A 128 -6.76 -1.93 16.98
C LYS A 128 -7.99 -2.28 16.14
N HIS A 129 -9.08 -1.54 16.29
CA HIS A 129 -10.32 -1.73 15.54
C HIS A 129 -10.20 -1.42 14.03
N LEU A 130 -9.16 -0.68 13.62
CA LEU A 130 -8.83 -0.36 12.23
C LEU A 130 -7.81 -1.34 11.62
N GLY A 131 -7.23 -2.22 12.43
CA GLY A 131 -6.23 -3.20 12.02
C GLY A 131 -6.76 -4.15 10.95
N THR A 132 -5.98 -4.39 9.90
CA THR A 132 -6.24 -5.49 8.97
C THR A 132 -6.35 -6.82 9.71
N ASP A 133 -7.14 -7.75 9.18
CA ASP A 133 -7.41 -9.05 9.80
C ASP A 133 -6.22 -10.02 9.57
N THR A 134 -5.02 -9.59 9.94
CA THR A 134 -3.76 -10.31 9.78
C THR A 134 -3.62 -11.33 10.92
N PRO A 135 -3.60 -12.64 10.61
CA PRO A 135 -3.40 -13.67 11.62
C PRO A 135 -2.11 -13.44 12.41
N MET A 136 -2.08 -13.88 13.67
CA MET A 136 -0.83 -13.93 14.42
C MET A 136 0.12 -14.93 13.74
N PRO A 137 1.43 -14.67 13.64
CA PRO A 137 2.35 -15.63 13.04
C PRO A 137 2.33 -16.95 13.82
N ALA A 138 2.35 -18.08 13.11
CA ALA A 138 2.09 -19.40 13.69
C ALA A 138 3.04 -19.74 14.87
N ASN A 139 4.28 -19.28 14.81
CA ASN A 139 5.30 -19.48 15.83
C ASN A 139 5.17 -18.55 17.05
N CYS A 140 4.23 -17.60 17.04
CA CYS A 140 4.03 -16.62 18.11
C CYS A 140 2.80 -16.92 18.98
N ALA A 141 1.94 -17.84 18.55
CA ALA A 141 0.70 -18.18 19.26
C ALA A 141 0.93 -19.04 20.53
N ALA A 142 2.19 -19.38 20.84
CA ALA A 142 2.57 -20.26 21.96
C ALA A 142 3.58 -19.63 22.94
N SER A 143 3.83 -18.32 22.85
CA SER A 143 4.82 -17.59 23.67
C SER A 143 4.18 -16.51 24.53
#